data_AF-A0A7R8GV74-F1
#
_entry.id   AF-A0A7R8GV74-F1
#
_cell.length_a   1.000
_cell.length_b   1.000
_cell.length_c   1.000
_cell.angle_alpha   90.00
_cell.angle_beta   90.00
_cell.angle_gamma   90.00
#
_symmetry.space_group_name_H-M   'P 1'
#
loop_
_entity.id
_entity.type
_entity.pdbx_description
1 polymer ?
#
loop_
_entity_poly.entity_id
_entity_poly.type
_entity_poly.pdbx_seq_one_letter_code
_entity_poly.pdbx_strand_id
1 'polypeptide(L)'
;MANRWTLHIAFLLCFSTTALSIDYKQLQFRQSTSIRTCQKLLRQLNGRLNLSYRTDFKIPMEVMHPSQMEKSYTAFAIQVMLQNVFLVFRSNFSSTGWNETIVESLLDELHQQTELLEIILKEKQEERLTWVTSTTTLGLKSYYWRVQRYLKDKKYNSYAWMVVRAEVFRNFSIILRLNRNFQN
;
A
#
# COMPACT_ATOMS: atom_id res chain seq x y z
N MET A 1 45.32 -28.87 -19.42
CA MET A 1 43.86 -29.06 -19.62
C MET A 1 43.00 -28.59 -18.42
N ALA A 2 43.45 -27.58 -17.65
CA ALA A 2 42.73 -27.08 -16.46
C ALA A 2 41.87 -25.82 -16.71
N ASN A 3 42.08 -25.10 -17.82
CA ASN A 3 41.43 -23.80 -18.09
C ASN A 3 39.98 -23.87 -18.60
N ARG A 4 39.51 -25.00 -19.15
CA ARG A 4 38.12 -25.11 -19.64
C ARG A 4 37.11 -25.21 -18.51
N TRP A 5 37.48 -25.84 -17.41
CA TRP A 5 36.61 -26.07 -16.26
C TRP A 5 36.46 -24.80 -15.41
N THR A 6 37.52 -24.03 -15.24
CA THR A 6 37.48 -22.74 -14.53
C THR A 6 36.62 -21.70 -15.25
N LEU A 7 36.68 -21.66 -16.59
CA LEU A 7 35.80 -20.80 -17.39
C LEU A 7 34.33 -21.18 -17.29
N HIS A 8 33.99 -22.48 -17.32
CA HIS A 8 32.59 -22.93 -17.17
C HIS A 8 32.06 -22.67 -15.76
N ILE A 9 32.89 -22.85 -14.73
CA ILE A 9 32.52 -22.55 -13.34
C ILE A 9 32.33 -21.04 -13.15
N ALA A 10 33.21 -20.21 -13.71
CA ALA A 10 33.07 -18.75 -13.67
C ALA A 10 31.83 -18.26 -14.45
N PHE A 11 31.52 -18.89 -15.59
CA PHE A 11 30.34 -18.59 -16.39
C PHE A 11 29.07 -18.99 -15.63
N LEU A 12 29.00 -20.21 -15.07
CA LEU A 12 27.89 -20.67 -14.22
C LEU A 12 27.70 -19.81 -12.96
N LEU A 13 28.79 -19.35 -12.33
CA LEU A 13 28.73 -18.41 -11.21
C LEU A 13 28.15 -17.04 -11.66
N CYS A 14 28.55 -16.52 -12.83
CA CYS A 14 27.99 -15.29 -13.39
C CYS A 14 26.48 -15.37 -13.70
N PHE A 15 26.00 -16.53 -14.18
CA PHE A 15 24.57 -16.74 -14.43
C PHE A 15 23.77 -16.99 -13.14
N SER A 16 24.40 -17.51 -12.08
CA SER A 16 23.74 -17.70 -10.78
C SER A 16 23.54 -16.38 -10.00
N THR A 17 24.25 -15.31 -10.38
CA THR A 17 24.21 -14.00 -9.70
C THR A 17 23.34 -12.94 -10.37
N THR A 18 22.55 -13.26 -11.40
CA THR A 18 21.47 -12.36 -11.83
C THR A 18 20.24 -12.61 -10.96
N ALA A 19 20.37 -12.43 -9.64
CA ALA A 19 19.21 -12.12 -8.83
C ALA A 19 18.61 -10.84 -9.43
N LEU A 20 17.35 -10.88 -9.86
CA LEU A 20 16.67 -9.73 -10.42
C LEU A 20 16.53 -8.70 -9.29
N SER A 21 17.51 -7.81 -9.14
CA SER A 21 17.47 -6.82 -8.08
C SER A 21 16.25 -5.91 -8.33
N ILE A 22 15.32 -5.88 -7.38
CA ILE A 22 14.14 -5.01 -7.45
C ILE A 22 14.59 -3.57 -7.77
N ASP A 23 14.12 -3.02 -8.88
CA ASP A 23 14.31 -1.60 -9.20
C ASP A 23 13.40 -0.74 -8.33
N TYR A 24 13.89 -0.43 -7.13
CA TYR A 24 13.20 0.40 -6.16
C TYR A 24 12.96 1.83 -6.67
N LYS A 25 13.78 2.36 -7.60
CA LYS A 25 13.59 3.70 -8.16
C LYS A 25 12.38 3.72 -9.09
N GLN A 26 12.27 2.73 -9.97
CA GLN A 26 11.10 2.57 -10.83
C GLN A 26 9.83 2.33 -10.02
N LEU A 27 9.90 1.45 -9.00
CA LEU A 27 8.79 1.21 -8.09
C LEU A 27 8.33 2.50 -7.42
N GLN A 28 9.26 3.29 -6.89
CA GLN A 28 8.96 4.55 -6.23
C GLN A 28 8.20 5.52 -7.14
N PHE A 29 8.70 5.72 -8.35
CA PHE A 29 8.11 6.67 -9.30
C PHE A 29 6.68 6.25 -9.65
N ARG A 30 6.49 4.98 -9.99
CA ARG A 30 5.18 4.43 -10.36
C ARG A 30 4.20 4.51 -9.18
N GLN A 31 4.64 4.12 -7.99
CA GLN A 31 3.83 4.22 -6.76
C GLN A 31 3.44 5.68 -6.46
N SER A 32 4.40 6.61 -6.51
CA SER A 32 4.13 8.01 -6.19
C SER A 32 3.14 8.67 -7.15
N THR A 33 3.24 8.36 -8.44
CA THR A 33 2.31 8.87 -9.46
C THR A 33 0.90 8.37 -9.22
N SER A 34 0.76 7.06 -9.04
CA SER A 34 -0.54 6.43 -8.87
C SER A 34 -1.22 6.79 -7.55
N ILE A 35 -0.49 6.89 -6.43
CA ILE A 35 -1.06 7.38 -5.16
C ILE A 35 -1.55 8.82 -5.26
N ARG A 36 -0.87 9.68 -6.05
CA ARG A 36 -1.35 11.04 -6.34
C ARG A 36 -2.62 11.01 -7.19
N THR A 37 -2.77 10.06 -8.11
CA THR A 37 -4.02 9.82 -8.85
C THR A 37 -5.14 9.44 -7.89
N CYS A 38 -4.92 8.47 -6.99
CA CYS A 38 -5.89 8.10 -5.95
C CYS A 38 -6.31 9.30 -5.08
N GLN A 39 -5.37 10.17 -4.70
CA GLN A 39 -5.69 11.40 -3.96
C GLN A 39 -6.52 12.40 -4.78
N LYS A 40 -6.31 12.50 -6.09
CA LYS A 40 -7.13 13.34 -6.98
C LYS A 40 -8.55 12.79 -7.09
N LEU A 41 -8.70 11.49 -7.34
CA LEU A 41 -10.00 10.80 -7.39
C LEU A 41 -10.76 10.99 -6.08
N LEU A 42 -10.10 10.77 -4.94
CA LEU A 42 -10.71 11.02 -3.64
C LEU A 42 -11.17 12.46 -3.47
N ARG A 43 -10.49 13.48 -4.02
CA ARG A 43 -10.93 14.88 -3.91
C ARG A 43 -12.12 15.20 -4.81
N GLN A 44 -12.30 14.48 -5.91
CA GLN A 44 -13.42 14.69 -6.84
C GLN A 44 -14.76 14.15 -6.31
N LEU A 45 -14.74 13.23 -5.34
CA LEU A 45 -15.96 12.76 -4.67
C LEU A 45 -16.71 13.92 -3.99
N ASN A 46 -18.03 13.88 -4.04
CA ASN A 46 -18.90 14.93 -3.48
C ASN A 46 -18.64 15.19 -1.99
N GLY A 47 -18.77 16.46 -1.59
CA GLY A 47 -18.51 16.93 -0.22
C GLY A 47 -17.06 17.36 0.01
N ARG A 48 -16.87 18.36 0.88
CA ARG A 48 -15.53 18.90 1.22
C ARG A 48 -14.74 17.86 2.02
N LEU A 49 -13.51 17.58 1.57
CA LEU A 49 -12.57 16.78 2.35
C LEU A 49 -12.17 17.56 3.62
N ASN A 50 -12.55 17.06 4.79
CA ASN A 50 -12.17 17.64 6.08
C ASN A 50 -11.22 16.70 6.83
N LEU A 51 -9.97 17.13 7.01
CA LEU A 51 -8.95 16.38 7.75
C LEU A 51 -9.05 16.57 9.28
N SER A 52 -9.91 17.49 9.75
CA SER A 52 -10.24 17.66 11.16
C SER A 52 -11.47 16.81 11.50
N TYR A 53 -11.22 15.54 11.83
CA TYR A 53 -12.22 14.61 12.38
C TYR A 53 -11.77 14.12 13.75
N ARG A 54 -12.73 13.79 14.62
CA ARG A 54 -12.48 13.45 16.02
C ARG A 54 -12.12 11.97 16.26
N THR A 55 -12.40 11.11 15.28
CA THR A 55 -12.16 9.66 15.42
C THR A 55 -10.69 9.35 15.25
N ASP A 56 -10.06 8.76 16.25
CA ASP A 56 -8.69 8.26 16.14
C ASP A 56 -8.70 6.74 15.92
N PHE A 57 -8.39 6.32 14.69
CA PHE A 57 -8.31 4.91 14.32
C PHE A 57 -7.03 4.22 14.79
N LYS A 58 -6.11 4.94 15.45
CA LYS A 58 -4.85 4.40 16.00
C LYS A 58 -4.02 3.72 14.91
N ILE A 59 -3.57 4.50 13.93
CA ILE A 59 -2.64 4.00 12.90
C ILE A 59 -1.32 3.57 13.57
N PRO A 60 -0.70 2.44 13.17
CA PRO A 60 0.54 1.97 13.78
C PRO A 60 1.66 3.01 13.67
N MET A 61 2.47 3.12 14.72
CA MET A 61 3.54 4.13 14.80
C MET A 61 4.67 3.81 13.82
N GLU A 62 4.88 2.54 13.54
CA GLU A 62 5.90 1.98 12.66
C GLU A 62 5.76 2.50 11.22
N VAL A 63 4.53 2.64 10.71
CA VAL A 63 4.28 3.20 9.37
C VAL A 63 4.33 4.73 9.34
N MET A 64 4.28 5.38 10.50
CA MET A 64 4.42 6.84 10.61
C MET A 64 5.88 7.29 10.57
N HIS A 65 6.83 6.38 10.85
CA HIS A 65 8.28 6.63 10.92
C HIS A 65 9.02 5.77 9.89
N PRO A 66 8.86 6.08 8.58
CA PRO A 66 9.30 5.22 7.51
C PRO A 66 10.81 4.96 7.50
N SER A 67 11.65 5.90 7.97
CA SER A 67 13.11 5.79 7.93
C SER A 67 13.71 4.63 8.73
N GLN A 68 12.92 3.90 9.51
CA GLN A 68 13.36 2.77 10.33
C GLN A 68 13.06 1.41 9.70
N MET A 69 12.38 1.37 8.55
CA MET A 69 11.88 0.14 7.94
C MET A 69 12.74 -0.29 6.75
N GLU A 70 13.11 -1.57 6.71
CA GLU A 70 13.69 -2.21 5.53
C GLU A 70 12.83 -1.98 4.29
N LYS A 71 13.46 -1.93 3.10
CA LYS A 71 12.74 -1.61 1.85
C LYS A 71 11.65 -2.63 1.52
N SER A 72 11.93 -3.92 1.69
CA SER A 72 10.93 -4.97 1.47
C SER A 72 9.76 -4.85 2.43
N TYR A 73 10.02 -4.57 3.71
CA TYR A 73 8.99 -4.34 4.72
C TYR A 73 8.18 -3.08 4.41
N THR A 74 8.82 -2.04 3.89
CA THR A 74 8.13 -0.84 3.39
C THR A 74 7.17 -1.20 2.26
N ALA A 75 7.63 -1.99 1.29
CA ALA A 75 6.79 -2.44 0.17
C ALA A 75 5.65 -3.35 0.64
N PHE A 76 5.89 -4.27 1.59
CA PHE A 76 4.83 -5.08 2.19
C PHE A 76 3.81 -4.21 2.96
N ALA A 77 4.25 -3.21 3.72
CA ALA A 77 3.37 -2.29 4.43
C ALA A 77 2.47 -1.53 3.45
N ILE A 78 3.03 -1.00 2.36
CA ILE A 78 2.26 -0.33 1.31
C ILE A 78 1.25 -1.30 0.68
N GLN A 79 1.67 -2.54 0.35
CA GLN A 79 0.78 -3.56 -0.21
C GLN A 79 -0.43 -3.81 0.72
N VAL A 80 -0.19 -4.03 2.02
CA VAL A 80 -1.25 -4.24 3.01
C VAL A 80 -2.17 -3.02 3.10
N MET A 81 -1.62 -1.80 3.10
CA MET A 81 -2.44 -0.59 3.15
C MET A 81 -3.33 -0.45 1.92
N LEU A 82 -2.81 -0.66 0.71
CA LEU A 82 -3.58 -0.56 -0.54
C LEU A 82 -4.69 -1.60 -0.62
N GLN A 83 -4.38 -2.86 -0.28
CA GLN A 83 -5.36 -3.94 -0.22
C GLN A 83 -6.50 -3.62 0.74
N ASN A 84 -6.19 -3.10 1.93
CA ASN A 84 -7.24 -2.78 2.90
C ASN A 84 -8.06 -1.55 2.51
N VAL A 85 -7.44 -0.53 1.88
CA VAL A 85 -8.20 0.60 1.31
C VAL A 85 -9.15 0.11 0.22
N PHE A 86 -8.71 -0.79 -0.66
CA PHE A 86 -9.59 -1.40 -1.66
C PHE A 86 -10.79 -2.10 -1.00
N LEU A 87 -10.56 -2.89 0.05
CA LEU A 87 -11.64 -3.55 0.81
C LEU A 87 -12.59 -2.56 1.50
N VAL A 88 -12.09 -1.42 1.96
CA VAL A 88 -12.93 -0.36 2.52
C VAL A 88 -13.88 0.17 1.43
N PHE A 89 -13.37 0.53 0.24
CA PHE A 89 -14.18 1.08 -0.86
C PHE A 89 -15.09 0.05 -1.56
N ARG A 90 -14.88 -1.25 -1.33
CA ARG A 90 -15.84 -2.31 -1.72
C ARG A 90 -17.10 -2.36 -0.84
N SER A 91 -17.12 -1.63 0.28
CA SER A 91 -18.30 -1.55 1.16
C SER A 91 -19.40 -0.66 0.57
N ASN A 92 -20.62 -0.80 1.07
CA ASN A 92 -21.75 0.03 0.62
C ASN A 92 -21.51 1.53 0.91
N PHE A 93 -21.48 2.35 -0.14
CA PHE A 93 -21.36 3.81 -0.08
C PHE A 93 -22.59 4.55 -0.65
N SER A 94 -23.72 3.88 -0.89
CA SER A 94 -24.90 4.47 -1.53
C SER A 94 -25.46 5.69 -0.80
N SER A 95 -25.28 5.77 0.53
CA SER A 95 -25.68 6.92 1.35
C SER A 95 -24.93 8.22 1.05
N THR A 96 -23.82 8.15 0.31
CA THR A 96 -22.92 9.30 0.08
C THR A 96 -23.31 10.14 -1.14
N GLY A 97 -24.06 9.55 -2.09
CA GLY A 97 -24.28 10.16 -3.41
C GLY A 97 -22.97 10.39 -4.19
N TRP A 98 -21.93 9.60 -3.93
CA TRP A 98 -20.70 9.62 -4.70
C TRP A 98 -20.89 9.06 -6.10
N ASN A 99 -20.16 9.62 -7.06
CA ASN A 99 -20.14 9.11 -8.43
C ASN A 99 -19.42 7.75 -8.46
N GLU A 100 -20.17 6.70 -8.82
CA GLU A 100 -19.68 5.31 -8.87
C GLU A 100 -18.48 5.16 -9.80
N THR A 101 -18.46 5.82 -10.96
CA THR A 101 -17.32 5.77 -11.91
C THR A 101 -16.03 6.29 -11.30
N ILE A 102 -16.09 7.29 -10.40
CA ILE A 102 -14.89 7.79 -9.69
C ILE A 102 -14.41 6.75 -8.68
N VAL A 103 -15.33 6.07 -7.99
CA VAL A 103 -14.99 5.00 -7.04
C VAL A 103 -14.43 3.78 -7.78
N GLU A 104 -14.97 3.41 -8.92
CA GLU A 104 -14.44 2.36 -9.79
C GLU A 104 -13.03 2.69 -10.27
N SER A 105 -12.82 3.91 -10.78
CA SER A 105 -11.47 4.38 -11.18
C SER A 105 -10.47 4.31 -10.02
N LEU A 106 -10.91 4.60 -8.79
CA LEU A 106 -10.08 4.48 -7.59
C LEU A 106 -9.74 3.02 -7.29
N LEU A 107 -10.74 2.12 -7.37
CA LEU A 107 -10.55 0.68 -7.15
C LEU A 107 -9.61 0.07 -8.19
N ASP A 108 -9.71 0.48 -9.46
CA ASP A 108 -8.85 0.03 -10.55
C ASP A 108 -7.40 0.45 -10.33
N GLU A 109 -7.17 1.73 -9.97
CA GLU A 109 -5.84 2.23 -9.67
C GLU A 109 -5.21 1.48 -8.48
N LEU A 110 -5.97 1.27 -7.40
CA LEU A 110 -5.53 0.49 -6.24
C LEU A 110 -5.21 -0.98 -6.60
N HIS A 111 -6.01 -1.59 -7.46
CA HIS A 111 -5.81 -2.96 -7.91
C HIS A 111 -4.51 -3.10 -8.71
N GLN A 112 -4.31 -2.24 -9.72
CA GLN A 112 -3.10 -2.24 -10.54
C GLN A 112 -1.82 -2.03 -9.71
N GLN A 113 -1.87 -1.16 -8.69
CA GLN A 113 -0.74 -0.99 -7.78
C GLN A 113 -0.46 -2.22 -6.92
N THR A 114 -1.51 -2.89 -6.46
CA THR A 114 -1.40 -4.09 -5.63
C THR A 114 -0.78 -5.22 -6.43
N GLU A 115 -1.22 -5.44 -7.68
CA GLU A 115 -0.66 -6.44 -8.58
C GLU A 115 0.82 -6.17 -8.89
N LEU A 116 1.17 -4.91 -9.14
CA LEU A 116 2.57 -4.52 -9.34
C LEU A 116 3.44 -4.89 -8.14
N LEU A 117 2.99 -4.55 -6.93
CA LEU A 117 3.72 -4.87 -5.71
C LEU A 117 3.84 -6.39 -5.52
N GLU A 118 2.79 -7.15 -5.86
CA GLU A 118 2.81 -8.60 -5.75
C GLU A 118 3.85 -9.25 -6.68
N ILE A 119 3.95 -8.77 -7.93
CA ILE A 119 4.96 -9.23 -8.89
C ILE A 119 6.37 -8.90 -8.37
N ILE A 120 6.60 -7.66 -7.92
CA ILE A 120 7.91 -7.22 -7.46
C ILE A 120 8.34 -7.96 -6.17
N LEU A 121 7.39 -8.25 -5.29
CA LEU A 121 7.65 -8.90 -4.01
C LEU A 121 7.62 -10.43 -4.10
N LYS A 122 7.50 -11.00 -5.30
CA LYS A 122 7.46 -12.46 -5.51
C LYS A 122 8.75 -13.15 -5.04
N GLU A 123 9.89 -12.51 -5.26
CA GLU A 123 11.21 -13.03 -4.86
C GLU A 123 11.50 -12.84 -3.35
N LYS A 124 10.62 -12.12 -2.63
CA LYS A 124 10.76 -11.83 -1.19
C LYS A 124 9.91 -12.74 -0.32
N GLN A 125 9.69 -13.99 -0.76
CA GLN A 125 8.76 -14.90 -0.09
C GLN A 125 9.18 -15.26 1.34
N GLU A 126 10.48 -15.45 1.61
CA GLU A 126 10.97 -15.74 2.97
C GLU A 126 10.76 -14.56 3.91
N GLU A 127 11.08 -13.35 3.45
CA GLU A 127 10.82 -12.10 4.18
C GLU A 127 9.31 -11.86 4.37
N ARG A 128 8.46 -12.32 3.44
CA ARG A 128 7.01 -12.27 3.57
C ARG A 128 6.51 -13.12 4.73
N LEU A 129 7.10 -14.29 4.96
CA LEU A 129 6.71 -15.17 6.07
C LEU A 129 6.94 -14.50 7.43
N THR A 130 8.10 -13.86 7.61
CA THR A 130 8.41 -13.10 8.84
C THR A 130 7.56 -11.83 8.96
N TRP A 131 7.31 -11.15 7.84
CA TRP A 131 6.45 -9.97 7.79
C TRP A 131 5.02 -10.26 8.23
N VAL A 132 4.42 -11.37 7.80
CA VAL A 132 3.01 -11.70 8.08
C VAL A 132 2.72 -11.79 9.58
N THR A 133 3.70 -12.24 10.37
CA THR A 133 3.60 -12.35 11.84
C THR A 133 4.15 -11.13 12.59
N SER A 134 4.68 -10.13 11.89
CA SER A 134 5.26 -8.94 12.52
C SER A 134 4.20 -8.09 13.24
N THR A 135 4.64 -7.36 14.27
CA THR A 135 3.80 -6.40 15.01
C THR A 135 3.21 -5.34 14.09
N THR A 136 3.98 -4.87 13.09
CA THR A 136 3.53 -3.89 12.08
C THR A 136 2.35 -4.41 11.27
N THR A 137 2.41 -5.65 10.76
CA THR A 137 1.31 -6.25 10.00
C THR A 137 0.06 -6.44 10.85
N LEU A 138 0.22 -6.94 12.08
CA LEU A 138 -0.89 -7.10 13.01
C LEU A 138 -1.52 -5.74 13.38
N GLY A 139 -0.69 -4.73 13.60
CA GLY A 139 -1.11 -3.35 13.83
C GLY A 139 -1.93 -2.80 12.68
N LEU A 140 -1.48 -2.99 11.43
CA LEU A 140 -2.20 -2.56 10.23
C LEU A 140 -3.54 -3.30 10.07
N LYS A 141 -3.56 -4.62 10.25
CA LYS A 141 -4.81 -5.40 10.21
C LYS A 141 -5.81 -4.91 11.26
N SER A 142 -5.35 -4.70 12.50
CA SER A 142 -6.17 -4.17 13.59
C SER A 142 -6.70 -2.77 13.30
N TYR A 143 -5.86 -1.92 12.71
CA TYR A 143 -6.21 -0.57 12.28
C TYR A 143 -7.33 -0.57 11.22
N TYR A 144 -7.20 -1.33 10.14
CA TYR A 144 -8.24 -1.40 9.11
C TYR A 144 -9.51 -2.11 9.56
N TRP A 145 -9.38 -3.08 10.47
CA TRP A 145 -10.55 -3.67 11.14
C TRP A 145 -11.34 -2.60 11.91
N ARG A 146 -10.68 -1.67 12.63
CA ARG A 146 -11.36 -0.55 13.29
C ARG A 146 -12.04 0.40 12.29
N VAL A 147 -11.40 0.68 11.16
CA VAL A 147 -11.98 1.51 10.08
C VAL A 147 -13.26 0.88 9.52
N GLN A 148 -13.21 -0.40 9.16
CA GLN A 148 -14.37 -1.14 8.64
C GLN A 148 -15.47 -1.28 9.70
N ARG A 149 -15.10 -1.56 10.95
CA ARG A 149 -16.05 -1.64 12.07
C ARG A 149 -16.75 -0.31 12.30
N TYR A 150 -16.04 0.81 12.23
CA TYR A 150 -16.64 2.14 12.36
C TYR A 150 -17.72 2.39 11.29
N LEU A 151 -17.48 2.02 10.02
CA LEU A 151 -18.51 2.11 8.97
C LEU A 151 -19.73 1.26 9.32
N LYS A 152 -19.53 0.02 9.77
CA LYS A 152 -20.61 -0.89 10.18
C LYS A 152 -21.42 -0.33 11.35
N ASP A 153 -20.75 0.11 12.41
CA ASP A 153 -21.38 0.65 13.62
C ASP A 153 -22.18 1.93 13.32
N LYS A 154 -21.74 2.71 12.32
CA LYS A 154 -22.45 3.91 11.82
C LYS A 154 -23.43 3.61 10.69
N LYS A 155 -23.70 2.33 10.39
CA LYS A 155 -24.62 1.89 9.33
C LYS A 155 -24.31 2.52 7.97
N TYR A 156 -23.02 2.69 7.67
CA TYR A 156 -22.54 3.24 6.41
C TYR A 156 -23.15 4.61 6.06
N ASN A 157 -23.50 5.44 7.03
CA ASN A 157 -24.07 6.76 6.75
C ASN A 157 -23.04 7.72 6.11
N SER A 158 -23.53 8.79 5.47
CA SER A 158 -22.70 9.74 4.72
C SER A 158 -21.63 10.42 5.57
N TYR A 159 -21.93 10.73 6.83
CA TYR A 159 -20.96 11.32 7.76
C TYR A 159 -19.82 10.34 8.10
N ALA A 160 -20.13 9.06 8.31
CA ALA A 160 -19.13 8.03 8.57
C ALA A 160 -18.20 7.87 7.36
N TRP A 161 -18.75 7.89 6.15
CA TRP A 161 -17.97 7.87 4.92
C TRP A 161 -17.11 9.13 4.73
N MET A 162 -17.60 10.30 5.13
CA MET A 162 -16.78 11.52 5.13
C MET A 162 -15.54 11.37 6.03
N VAL A 163 -15.71 10.80 7.23
CA VAL A 163 -14.60 10.52 8.16
C VAL A 163 -13.63 9.49 7.57
N VAL A 164 -14.14 8.39 7.02
CA VAL A 164 -13.28 7.34 6.43
C VAL A 164 -12.56 7.83 5.18
N ARG A 165 -13.19 8.65 4.34
CA ARG A 165 -12.54 9.29 3.19
C ARG A 165 -11.36 10.16 3.64
N ALA A 166 -11.52 10.93 4.72
CA ALA A 166 -10.43 11.73 5.29
C ALA A 166 -9.30 10.85 5.83
N GLU A 167 -9.64 9.77 6.53
CA GLU A 167 -8.68 8.79 7.02
C GLU A 167 -7.91 8.14 5.86
N VAL A 168 -8.58 7.69 4.78
CA VAL A 168 -7.90 7.12 3.61
C VAL A 168 -7.02 8.16 2.93
N PHE A 169 -7.45 9.42 2.84
CA PHE A 169 -6.61 10.48 2.31
C PHE A 169 -5.31 10.66 3.12
N ARG A 170 -5.40 10.52 4.45
CA ARG A 170 -4.24 10.48 5.34
C ARG A 170 -3.37 9.24 5.10
N ASN A 171 -3.95 8.07 4.84
CA ASN A 171 -3.20 6.86 4.45
C ASN A 171 -2.38 7.07 3.18
N PHE A 172 -2.94 7.67 2.14
CA PHE A 172 -2.19 7.98 0.92
C PHE A 172 -1.02 8.94 1.18
N SER A 173 -1.20 9.90 2.10
CA SER A 173 -0.11 10.78 2.52
C SER A 173 0.99 10.04 3.30
N ILE A 174 0.63 8.99 4.04
CA ILE A 174 1.60 8.08 4.70
C ILE A 174 2.32 7.23 3.66
N ILE A 175 1.60 6.65 2.70
CA ILE A 175 2.20 5.85 1.61
C ILE A 175 3.19 6.68 0.79
N LEU A 176 2.88 7.94 0.47
CA LEU A 176 3.82 8.85 -0.19
C LEU A 176 5.09 9.11 0.63
N ARG A 177 5.01 9.06 1.97
CA ARG A 177 6.18 9.15 2.84
C ARG A 177 6.96 7.84 2.88
N LEU A 178 6.27 6.70 3.00
CA LEU A 178 6.88 5.36 2.93
C LEU A 178 7.64 5.15 1.61
N ASN A 179 7.07 5.59 0.48
CA ASN A 179 7.71 5.53 -0.83
C ASN A 179 9.09 6.21 -0.87
N ARG A 180 9.39 7.16 0.02
CA ARG A 180 10.72 7.81 0.06
C ARG A 180 11.82 6.87 0.53
N ASN A 181 11.50 5.80 1.27
CA ASN A 181 12.47 4.79 1.68
C ASN A 181 13.12 4.06 0.49
N PHE A 182 12.50 4.12 -0.69
CA PHE A 182 13.03 3.52 -1.89
C PHE A 182 14.14 4.35 -2.57
N GLN A 183 14.44 5.58 -2.12
CA GLN A 183 15.35 6.53 -2.79
C GLN A 183 16.85 6.20 -2.71
N ASN A 184 17.27 5.21 -1.92
CA ASN A 184 18.68 4.88 -1.73
C ASN A 184 19.05 3.57 -2.40
#